data_AF-A0A2H0YIU6-F1
#
_entry.id   AF-A0A2H0YIU6-F1
#
_cell.length_a   1.000
_cell.length_b   1.000
_cell.length_c   1.000
_cell.angle_alpha   90.00
_cell.angle_beta   90.00
_cell.angle_gamma   90.00
#
_symmetry.space_group_name_H-M   'P 1'
#
loop_
_entity.id
_entity.type
_entity.pdbx_description
1 polymer ?
#
loop_
_entity_poly.entity_id
_entity_poly.type
_entity_poly.pdbx_seq_one_letter_code
_entity_poly.pdbx_strand_id
1 'polypeptide(L)'
;MKKYLAVLAVLGLVALGPVGPAEASLMVDGTVAYDGAQRNLIYDTDLNITWLDYTKSDDTWSSQMTWAANLALTVNGVTYDNRRLPATVDGPYVWSYDGSTSLGYNNTTSEMGHLYYTELGNKGYYDTNGNYQAGYGLINTGAFANLLSGWYWSGTECANNPNNAWNFNPNNGNQNANNKDNNNYALAVLPGE
;
A
#
# COMPACT_ATOMS: atom_id res chain seq x y z
N MET A 1 -71.14 15.26 -11.57
CA MET A 1 -70.20 16.05 -12.40
C MET A 1 -69.28 16.80 -11.43
N LYS A 2 -68.08 16.25 -11.15
CA LYS A 2 -66.74 16.79 -11.50
C LYS A 2 -66.57 18.26 -11.03
N LYS A 3 -65.57 18.64 -10.23
CA LYS A 3 -64.13 18.40 -10.42
C LYS A 3 -63.36 18.55 -9.09
N TYR A 4 -62.44 17.62 -8.80
CA TYR A 4 -61.40 17.76 -7.79
C TYR A 4 -60.22 18.55 -8.39
N LEU A 5 -59.70 19.55 -7.67
CA LEU A 5 -58.46 20.24 -8.04
C LEU A 5 -57.26 19.40 -7.63
N ALA A 6 -56.42 19.03 -8.61
CA ALA A 6 -55.12 18.45 -8.39
C ALA A 6 -54.09 19.57 -8.15
N VAL A 7 -53.39 19.53 -7.03
CA VAL A 7 -52.22 20.39 -6.75
C VAL A 7 -50.99 19.69 -7.32
N LEU A 8 -50.38 20.29 -8.33
CA LEU A 8 -49.09 19.87 -8.88
C LEU A 8 -47.97 20.23 -7.89
N ALA A 9 -47.29 19.21 -7.35
CA ALA A 9 -46.02 19.38 -6.67
C ALA A 9 -44.91 19.49 -7.74
N VAL A 10 -44.25 20.64 -7.80
CA VAL A 10 -43.05 20.83 -8.63
C VAL A 10 -41.86 20.32 -7.81
N LEU A 11 -41.37 19.14 -8.16
CA LEU A 11 -40.08 18.61 -7.70
C LEU A 11 -38.97 19.36 -8.45
N GLY A 12 -38.21 20.19 -7.72
CA GLY A 12 -37.01 20.83 -8.23
C GLY A 12 -35.93 19.79 -8.48
N LEU A 13 -35.50 19.67 -9.74
CA LEU A 13 -34.31 18.92 -10.13
C LEU A 13 -33.08 19.59 -9.49
N VAL A 14 -32.44 18.92 -8.53
CA VAL A 14 -31.07 19.25 -8.13
C VAL A 14 -30.16 18.59 -9.17
N ALA A 15 -29.57 19.40 -10.05
CA ALA A 15 -28.52 18.95 -10.93
C ALA A 15 -27.25 18.72 -10.10
N LEU A 16 -26.98 17.46 -9.76
CA LEU A 16 -25.66 17.02 -9.33
C LEU A 16 -24.73 17.13 -10.54
N GLY A 17 -23.83 18.11 -10.53
CA GLY A 17 -22.71 18.16 -11.46
C GLY A 17 -21.83 16.91 -11.29
N PRO A 18 -21.03 16.53 -12.30
CA PRO A 18 -20.11 15.42 -12.16
C PRO A 18 -19.15 15.71 -11.00
N VAL A 19 -19.19 14.87 -9.97
CA VAL A 19 -18.15 14.80 -8.95
C VAL A 19 -16.90 14.33 -9.71
N GLY A 20 -15.92 15.22 -9.90
CA GLY A 20 -14.60 14.79 -10.35
C GLY A 20 -14.04 13.78 -9.34
N PRO A 21 -13.20 12.81 -9.73
CA PRO A 21 -12.57 11.90 -8.78
C PRO A 21 -11.86 12.75 -7.71
N ALA A 22 -12.07 12.42 -6.44
CA ALA A 22 -11.52 13.17 -5.32
C ALA A 22 -9.99 13.17 -5.41
N GLU A 23 -9.38 14.35 -5.55
CA GLU A 23 -7.94 14.48 -5.42
C GLU A 23 -7.51 14.35 -3.95
N ALA A 24 -6.97 13.19 -3.62
CA ALA A 24 -5.75 12.93 -2.86
C ALA A 24 -5.61 11.40 -2.80
N SER A 25 -4.45 10.83 -3.15
CA SER A 25 -4.21 9.37 -3.10
C SER A 25 -3.12 9.02 -2.07
N LEU A 26 -2.14 9.92 -1.89
CA LEU A 26 -1.25 9.99 -0.74
C LEU A 26 -1.19 11.43 -0.19
N MET A 27 -1.41 11.59 1.12
CA MET A 27 -1.35 12.86 1.84
C MET A 27 -0.38 12.78 3.01
N VAL A 28 0.53 13.74 3.14
CA VAL A 28 1.29 13.88 4.40
C VAL A 28 0.35 14.45 5.46
N ASP A 29 -0.06 13.60 6.41
CA ASP A 29 -1.02 13.95 7.47
C ASP A 29 -0.34 14.43 8.77
N GLY A 30 0.99 14.28 8.84
CA GLY A 30 1.80 14.78 9.94
C GLY A 30 3.24 14.31 9.91
N THR A 31 3.96 14.61 10.99
CA THR A 31 5.32 14.10 11.22
C THR A 31 5.46 13.59 12.64
N VAL A 32 6.32 12.60 12.84
CA VAL A 32 6.63 12.02 14.16
C VAL A 32 8.14 11.93 14.37
N ALA A 33 8.61 12.17 15.60
CA ALA A 33 9.99 11.92 15.96
C ALA A 33 10.20 10.40 16.10
N TYR A 34 11.01 9.82 15.23
CA TYR A 34 11.32 8.40 15.26
C TYR A 34 12.75 8.14 14.76
N ASP A 35 13.49 7.32 15.52
CA ASP A 35 14.88 6.95 15.23
C ASP A 35 15.80 8.17 15.00
N GLY A 36 15.71 9.14 15.92
CA GLY A 36 16.55 10.34 15.92
C GLY A 36 16.21 11.40 14.85
N ALA A 37 15.15 11.22 14.06
CA ALA A 37 14.74 12.18 13.02
C ALA A 37 13.20 12.35 12.95
N GLN A 38 12.75 13.43 12.30
CA GLN A 38 11.35 13.58 11.93
C GLN A 38 11.03 12.68 10.73
N ARG A 39 9.95 11.91 10.83
CA ARG A 39 9.44 11.02 9.78
C ARG A 39 8.06 11.48 9.36
N ASN A 40 7.77 11.45 8.07
CA ASN A 40 6.43 11.71 7.57
C ASN A 40 5.51 10.57 7.95
N LEU A 41 4.28 10.93 8.30
CA LEU A 41 3.13 10.05 8.27
C LEU A 41 2.38 10.37 6.99
N ILE A 42 2.16 9.33 6.18
CA ILE A 42 1.61 9.47 4.83
C ILE A 42 0.34 8.65 4.78
N TYR A 43 -0.80 9.32 4.80
CA TYR A 43 -2.11 8.72 4.69
C TYR A 43 -2.42 8.36 3.24
N ASP A 44 -2.77 7.11 3.03
CA ASP A 44 -3.25 6.53 1.78
C ASP A 44 -4.77 6.38 1.88
N THR A 45 -5.47 7.21 1.13
CA THR A 45 -6.93 7.31 1.17
C THR A 45 -7.61 6.15 0.47
N ASP A 46 -6.93 5.50 -0.47
CA ASP A 46 -7.47 4.39 -1.27
C ASP A 46 -7.50 3.12 -0.43
N LEU A 47 -6.46 2.89 0.37
CA LEU A 47 -6.34 1.75 1.27
C LEU A 47 -6.84 2.05 2.69
N ASN A 48 -7.09 3.32 3.01
CA ASN A 48 -7.35 3.81 4.37
C ASN A 48 -6.28 3.32 5.36
N ILE A 49 -5.01 3.63 5.09
CA ILE A 49 -3.87 3.31 5.96
C ILE A 49 -2.90 4.48 6.05
N THR A 50 -2.12 4.57 7.13
CA THR A 50 -1.05 5.57 7.26
C THR A 50 0.31 4.88 7.26
N TRP A 51 1.09 5.14 6.22
CA TRP A 51 2.48 4.72 6.09
C TRP A 51 3.38 5.55 7.01
N LEU A 52 4.40 4.93 7.60
CA LEU A 52 5.53 5.63 8.19
C LEU A 52 6.63 5.75 7.13
N ASP A 53 7.08 6.97 6.82
CA ASP A 53 8.22 7.20 5.91
C ASP A 53 9.56 6.82 6.58
N TYR A 54 9.74 5.52 6.77
CA TYR A 54 10.91 4.91 7.40
C TYR A 54 11.10 3.49 6.88
N THR A 55 12.25 3.23 6.26
CA THR A 55 12.68 1.86 5.96
C THR A 55 13.49 1.31 7.12
N LYS A 56 12.97 0.28 7.78
CA LYS A 56 13.71 -0.48 8.77
C LYS A 56 14.73 -1.36 8.08
N SER A 57 16.00 -1.31 8.53
CA SER A 57 17.08 -2.16 8.02
C SER A 57 16.68 -3.64 7.99
N ASP A 58 17.24 -4.36 7.03
CA ASP A 58 16.90 -5.72 6.68
C ASP A 58 17.16 -6.71 7.82
N ASP A 59 16.24 -7.64 7.98
CA ASP A 59 16.25 -8.66 9.02
C ASP A 59 15.29 -9.80 8.62
N THR A 60 15.29 -10.88 9.40
CA THR A 60 14.37 -12.00 9.25
C THR A 60 12.92 -11.56 9.38
N TRP A 61 12.01 -12.33 8.78
CA TRP A 61 10.57 -12.00 8.80
C TRP A 61 10.03 -11.90 10.23
N SER A 62 10.46 -12.81 11.12
CA SER A 62 10.04 -12.82 12.53
C SER A 62 10.50 -11.56 13.28
N SER A 63 11.75 -11.13 13.07
CA SER A 63 12.27 -9.88 13.65
C SER A 63 11.48 -8.66 13.18
N GLN A 64 11.12 -8.62 11.89
CA GLN A 64 10.41 -7.48 11.29
C GLN A 64 8.94 -7.42 11.74
N MET A 65 8.28 -8.57 11.85
CA MET A 65 6.95 -8.66 12.46
C MET A 65 6.97 -8.19 13.91
N THR A 66 7.98 -8.61 14.68
CA THR A 66 8.18 -8.19 16.08
C THR A 66 8.45 -6.70 16.20
N TRP A 67 9.26 -6.13 15.31
CA TRP A 67 9.52 -4.69 15.26
C TRP A 67 8.23 -3.91 15.00
N ALA A 68 7.46 -4.30 13.98
CA ALA A 68 6.23 -3.60 13.62
C ALA A 68 5.18 -3.70 14.74
N ALA A 69 5.00 -4.87 15.35
CA ALA A 69 4.03 -5.06 16.43
C ALA A 69 4.38 -4.29 17.72
N ASN A 70 5.65 -3.97 17.95
CA ASN A 70 6.09 -3.17 19.10
C ASN A 70 6.24 -1.67 18.77
N LEU A 71 5.92 -1.26 17.54
CA LEU A 71 6.08 0.11 17.10
C LEU A 71 4.91 0.97 17.59
N ALA A 72 5.15 1.70 18.67
CA ALA A 72 4.24 2.71 19.20
C ALA A 72 4.72 4.12 18.84
N LEU A 73 3.85 4.92 18.22
CA LEU A 73 4.14 6.29 17.80
C LEU A 73 3.15 7.27 18.42
N THR A 74 3.64 8.28 19.11
CA THR A 74 2.79 9.34 19.69
C THR A 74 2.76 10.56 18.78
N VAL A 75 1.57 10.92 18.31
CA VAL A 75 1.32 12.10 17.47
C VAL A 75 0.29 12.97 18.18
N ASN A 76 0.62 14.23 18.45
CA ASN A 76 -0.28 15.18 19.13
C ASN A 76 -0.88 14.64 20.45
N GLY A 77 -0.13 13.81 21.19
CA GLY A 77 -0.56 13.22 22.46
C GLY A 77 -1.42 11.95 22.34
N VAL A 78 -1.70 11.48 21.13
CA VAL A 78 -2.35 10.19 20.86
C VAL A 78 -1.29 9.17 20.48
N THR A 79 -1.29 8.01 21.13
CA THR A 79 -0.37 6.91 20.83
C THR A 79 -1.04 5.89 19.93
N TYR A 80 -0.37 5.57 18.83
CA TYR A 80 -0.76 4.55 17.88
C TYR A 80 0.22 3.38 17.97
N ASP A 81 -0.24 2.24 18.48
CA ASP A 81 0.55 1.03 18.78
C ASP A 81 0.13 -0.20 17.95
N ASN A 82 -0.93 -0.09 17.15
CA ASN A 82 -1.43 -1.17 16.29
C ASN A 82 -0.76 -1.19 14.90
N ARG A 83 0.56 -0.99 14.84
CA ARG A 83 1.33 -1.00 13.59
C ARG A 83 1.57 -2.44 13.10
N ARG A 84 1.63 -2.60 11.78
CA ARG A 84 1.93 -3.88 11.12
C ARG A 84 2.81 -3.67 9.90
N LEU A 85 3.36 -4.78 9.39
CA LEU A 85 3.91 -4.81 8.04
C LEU A 85 2.78 -4.70 6.99
N PRO A 86 3.10 -4.33 5.75
CA PRO A 86 2.10 -4.21 4.70
C PRO A 86 1.57 -5.59 4.31
N ALA A 87 0.30 -5.66 3.96
CA ALA A 87 -0.38 -6.91 3.65
C ALA A 87 -0.27 -7.26 2.16
N THR A 88 -0.22 -8.57 1.92
CA THR A 88 -0.36 -9.19 0.60
C THR A 88 -1.55 -10.15 0.67
N VAL A 89 -2.38 -10.19 -0.37
CA VAL A 89 -3.38 -11.25 -0.52
C VAL A 89 -2.65 -12.58 -0.68
N ASP A 90 -2.93 -13.56 0.17
CA ASP A 90 -2.37 -14.91 0.06
C ASP A 90 -3.07 -15.70 -1.06
N GLY A 91 -2.71 -15.36 -2.30
CA GLY A 91 -3.24 -15.96 -3.51
C GLY A 91 -2.40 -17.14 -3.99
N PRO A 92 -2.81 -17.76 -5.11
CA PRO A 92 -2.08 -18.88 -5.68
C PRO A 92 -0.60 -18.55 -5.95
N TYR A 93 0.29 -19.48 -5.60
CA TYR A 93 1.71 -19.43 -5.97
C TYR A 93 1.91 -19.79 -7.46
N VAL A 94 1.37 -18.95 -8.33
CA VAL A 94 1.42 -19.09 -9.79
C VAL A 94 1.93 -17.77 -10.35
N TRP A 95 2.99 -17.83 -11.16
CA TRP A 95 3.57 -16.64 -11.77
C TRP A 95 2.58 -15.95 -12.71
N SER A 96 2.45 -14.62 -12.59
CA SER A 96 1.75 -13.79 -13.55
C SER A 96 2.49 -12.49 -13.89
N TYR A 97 2.27 -12.00 -15.11
CA TYR A 97 2.66 -10.66 -15.53
C TYR A 97 1.56 -9.62 -15.34
N ASP A 98 0.29 -10.02 -15.31
CA ASP A 98 -0.86 -9.12 -15.35
C ASP A 98 -1.45 -8.77 -13.96
N GLY A 99 -0.81 -9.25 -12.89
CA GLY A 99 -1.29 -9.03 -11.51
C GLY A 99 -2.48 -9.91 -11.09
N SER A 100 -2.93 -10.86 -11.92
CA SER A 100 -4.04 -11.77 -11.58
C SER A 100 -3.73 -12.75 -10.44
N THR A 101 -2.45 -12.86 -10.04
CA THR A 101 -1.98 -13.69 -8.94
C THR A 101 -1.06 -12.89 -8.01
N SER A 102 -0.77 -13.44 -6.83
CA SER A 102 0.11 -12.81 -5.84
C SER A 102 1.61 -12.95 -6.16
N LEU A 103 1.98 -13.69 -7.19
CA LEU A 103 3.38 -13.93 -7.58
C LEU A 103 3.65 -13.34 -8.96
N GLY A 104 4.56 -12.37 -9.06
CA GLY A 104 5.01 -11.81 -10.32
C GLY A 104 4.91 -10.28 -10.39
N TYR A 105 4.39 -9.73 -11.49
CA TYR A 105 4.40 -8.29 -11.78
C TYR A 105 2.98 -7.72 -11.89
N ASN A 106 2.90 -6.39 -11.84
CA ASN A 106 1.66 -5.61 -11.97
C ASN A 106 0.58 -6.00 -10.95
N ASN A 107 0.96 -6.62 -9.83
CA ASN A 107 0.06 -6.89 -8.72
C ASN A 107 -0.21 -5.59 -7.95
N THR A 108 -1.46 -5.14 -7.96
CA THR A 108 -1.93 -3.99 -7.19
C THR A 108 -2.86 -4.39 -6.05
N THR A 109 -2.94 -5.69 -5.72
CA THR A 109 -3.80 -6.21 -4.65
C THR A 109 -3.06 -6.32 -3.32
N SER A 110 -1.73 -6.32 -3.33
CA SER A 110 -0.94 -6.07 -2.12
C SER A 110 -0.80 -4.57 -1.86
N GLU A 111 -0.63 -4.18 -0.61
CA GLU A 111 -0.49 -2.77 -0.25
C GLU A 111 0.81 -2.17 -0.82
N MET A 112 1.92 -2.92 -0.83
CA MET A 112 3.18 -2.48 -1.46
C MET A 112 3.06 -2.40 -2.98
N GLY A 113 2.32 -3.32 -3.59
CA GLY A 113 2.03 -3.32 -5.02
C GLY A 113 1.16 -2.13 -5.42
N HIS A 114 0.09 -1.86 -4.66
CA HIS A 114 -0.76 -0.68 -4.83
C HIS A 114 0.04 0.62 -4.68
N LEU A 115 0.84 0.75 -3.62
CA LEU A 115 1.73 1.89 -3.44
C LEU A 115 2.66 2.08 -4.64
N TYR A 116 3.29 1.01 -5.12
CA TYR A 116 4.25 1.10 -6.21
C TYR A 116 3.62 1.44 -7.56
N TYR A 117 2.59 0.71 -7.97
CA TYR A 117 1.99 0.78 -9.31
C TYR A 117 0.90 1.85 -9.40
N THR A 118 0.03 1.96 -8.39
CA THR A 118 -1.12 2.86 -8.40
C THR A 118 -0.71 4.24 -7.91
N GLU A 119 -0.18 4.33 -6.69
CA GLU A 119 0.08 5.62 -6.03
C GLU A 119 1.28 6.35 -6.60
N LEU A 120 2.39 5.63 -6.78
CA LEU A 120 3.64 6.20 -7.26
C LEU A 120 3.74 6.15 -8.79
N GLY A 121 2.88 5.40 -9.47
CA GLY A 121 2.89 5.28 -10.94
C GLY A 121 4.18 4.69 -11.50
N ASN A 122 4.91 3.88 -10.71
CA ASN A 122 6.13 3.24 -11.18
C ASN A 122 5.82 2.08 -12.13
N LYS A 123 6.75 1.82 -13.04
CA LYS A 123 6.65 0.70 -14.00
C LYS A 123 7.39 -0.51 -13.48
N GLY A 124 6.72 -1.67 -13.51
CA GLY A 124 7.37 -2.96 -13.31
C GLY A 124 8.30 -3.33 -14.47
N TYR A 125 9.20 -4.29 -14.26
CA TYR A 125 10.14 -4.74 -15.29
C TYR A 125 9.45 -5.30 -16.54
N TYR A 126 8.28 -5.89 -16.36
CA TYR A 126 7.42 -6.37 -17.44
C TYR A 126 6.05 -5.70 -17.40
N ASP A 127 5.44 -5.46 -18.56
CA ASP A 127 4.05 -5.05 -18.69
C ASP A 127 3.09 -6.22 -18.44
N THR A 128 1.79 -5.98 -18.52
CA THR A 128 0.77 -7.01 -18.29
C THR A 128 0.78 -8.13 -19.33
N ASN A 129 1.42 -7.93 -20.48
CA ASN A 129 1.60 -8.96 -21.52
C ASN A 129 2.95 -9.67 -21.41
N GLY A 130 3.77 -9.35 -20.40
CA GLY A 130 5.10 -9.92 -20.21
C GLY A 130 6.19 -9.30 -21.08
N ASN A 131 5.95 -8.15 -21.70
CA ASN A 131 6.98 -7.43 -22.47
C ASN A 131 7.84 -6.58 -21.55
N TYR A 132 9.15 -6.52 -21.84
CA TYR A 132 10.08 -5.65 -21.13
C TYR A 132 9.64 -4.18 -21.20
N GLN A 133 9.70 -3.47 -20.07
CA GLN A 133 9.42 -2.04 -19.99
C GLN A 133 10.69 -1.23 -19.75
N ALA A 134 11.02 -0.30 -20.66
CA ALA A 134 12.06 0.68 -20.40
C ALA A 134 11.60 1.71 -19.34
N GLY A 135 12.53 2.13 -18.47
CA GLY A 135 12.23 3.05 -17.38
C GLY A 135 11.42 2.41 -16.25
N TYR A 136 11.67 1.13 -15.96
CA TYR A 136 11.14 0.44 -14.80
C TYR A 136 11.90 0.80 -13.52
N GLY A 137 11.34 0.44 -12.37
CA GLY A 137 11.99 0.55 -11.06
C GLY A 137 11.41 1.65 -10.18
N LEU A 138 12.02 1.90 -9.02
CA LEU A 138 11.57 2.90 -8.06
C LEU A 138 12.03 4.29 -8.50
N ILE A 139 11.36 4.86 -9.49
CA ILE A 139 11.71 6.16 -10.09
C ILE A 139 10.97 7.30 -9.39
N ASN A 140 9.71 7.08 -9.03
CA ASN A 140 8.89 8.00 -8.26
C ASN A 140 8.70 7.46 -6.85
N THR A 141 9.00 8.29 -5.85
CA THR A 141 8.77 7.98 -4.44
C THR A 141 7.72 8.89 -3.80
N GLY A 142 7.17 9.86 -4.55
CA GLY A 142 6.15 10.78 -4.04
C GLY A 142 6.60 11.48 -2.75
N ALA A 143 5.80 11.34 -1.69
CA ALA A 143 6.07 11.91 -0.37
C ALA A 143 7.08 11.10 0.48
N PHE A 144 7.50 9.92 0.03
CA PHE A 144 8.46 9.08 0.74
C PHE A 144 9.88 9.54 0.45
N ALA A 145 10.58 10.00 1.49
CA ALA A 145 12.00 10.34 1.43
C ALA A 145 12.90 9.15 1.81
N ASN A 146 12.33 8.12 2.46
CA ASN A 146 13.08 7.01 3.04
C ASN A 146 12.69 5.65 2.43
N LEU A 147 11.94 5.61 1.33
CA LEU A 147 11.66 4.39 0.58
C LEU A 147 12.88 4.01 -0.27
N LEU A 148 13.34 2.76 -0.15
CA LEU A 148 14.55 2.27 -0.80
C LEU A 148 14.24 1.25 -1.89
N SER A 149 15.18 1.09 -2.82
CA SER A 149 15.15 0.00 -3.79
C SER A 149 15.73 -1.27 -3.17
N GLY A 150 14.87 -2.22 -2.80
CA GLY A 150 15.25 -3.48 -2.15
C GLY A 150 14.02 -4.34 -1.85
N TRP A 151 14.20 -5.55 -1.33
CA TRP A 151 13.07 -6.39 -0.94
C TRP A 151 12.47 -5.94 0.38
N TYR A 152 11.14 -5.87 0.46
CA TYR A 152 10.39 -5.57 1.68
C TYR A 152 9.50 -6.74 2.06
N TRP A 153 9.51 -7.11 3.34
CA TRP A 153 8.59 -8.11 3.86
C TRP A 153 7.15 -7.61 3.85
N SER A 154 6.23 -8.51 3.48
CA SER A 154 4.82 -8.40 3.83
C SER A 154 4.56 -9.04 5.19
N GLY A 155 3.51 -8.58 5.88
CA GLY A 155 2.99 -9.24 7.07
C GLY A 155 2.30 -10.58 6.81
N THR A 156 2.15 -10.97 5.54
CA THR A 156 1.45 -12.19 5.13
C THR A 156 2.42 -13.36 4.93
N GLU A 157 2.20 -14.45 5.68
CA GLU A 157 2.83 -15.76 5.42
C GLU A 157 2.32 -16.36 4.09
N CYS A 158 3.17 -17.07 3.35
CA CYS A 158 2.75 -17.76 2.14
C CYS A 158 2.20 -19.15 2.50
N ALA A 159 0.87 -19.37 2.43
CA ALA A 159 0.30 -20.67 2.85
C ALA A 159 0.74 -21.84 1.95
N ASN A 160 1.08 -21.58 0.69
CA ASN A 160 1.63 -22.60 -0.21
C ASN A 160 2.97 -23.17 0.28
N ASN A 161 3.75 -22.39 1.02
CA ASN A 161 4.99 -22.83 1.66
C ASN A 161 5.21 -22.04 2.96
N PRO A 162 4.78 -22.56 4.11
CA PRO A 162 4.84 -21.83 5.39
C PRO A 162 6.24 -21.44 5.89
N ASN A 163 7.31 -21.98 5.28
CA ASN A 163 8.68 -21.52 5.52
C ASN A 163 8.97 -20.15 4.88
N ASN A 164 8.09 -19.68 4.00
CA ASN A 164 8.21 -18.43 3.29
C ASN A 164 7.16 -17.40 3.75
N ALA A 165 7.46 -16.14 3.54
CA ALA A 165 6.51 -15.03 3.62
C ALA A 165 6.53 -14.23 2.32
N TRP A 166 5.42 -13.56 2.01
CA TRP A 166 5.34 -12.70 0.84
C TRP A 166 6.28 -11.49 0.99
N ASN A 167 6.85 -11.04 -0.11
CA ASN A 167 7.70 -9.86 -0.19
C ASN A 167 7.51 -9.12 -1.50
N PHE A 168 7.90 -7.85 -1.53
CA PHE A 168 7.78 -6.99 -2.69
C PHE A 168 9.10 -6.27 -2.97
N ASN A 169 9.47 -6.13 -4.23
CA ASN A 169 10.70 -5.47 -4.66
C ASN A 169 10.42 -4.23 -5.51
N PRO A 170 10.40 -3.01 -4.93
CA PRO A 170 10.33 -1.76 -5.67
C PRO A 170 11.45 -1.57 -6.72
N ASN A 171 12.58 -2.30 -6.68
CA ASN A 171 13.59 -2.19 -7.73
C ASN A 171 13.06 -2.56 -9.12
N ASN A 172 12.05 -3.42 -9.18
CA ASN A 172 11.51 -3.91 -10.43
C ASN A 172 9.99 -4.17 -10.40
N GLY A 173 9.33 -3.90 -9.28
CA GLY A 173 7.89 -4.13 -9.08
C GLY A 173 7.50 -5.60 -8.91
N ASN A 174 8.44 -6.49 -8.60
CA ASN A 174 8.15 -7.91 -8.44
C ASN A 174 7.60 -8.22 -7.05
N GLN A 175 6.50 -8.97 -6.99
CA GLN A 175 5.99 -9.62 -5.78
C GLN A 175 6.37 -11.09 -5.79
N ASN A 176 6.90 -11.60 -4.67
CA ASN A 176 7.35 -12.98 -4.54
C ASN A 176 7.15 -13.50 -3.12
N ALA A 177 7.55 -14.73 -2.84
CA ALA A 177 7.71 -15.23 -1.48
C ALA A 177 9.18 -15.60 -1.25
N ASN A 178 9.69 -15.27 -0.06
CA ASN A 178 11.07 -15.55 0.32
C ASN A 178 11.11 -16.32 1.64
N ASN A 179 12.15 -17.12 1.85
CA ASN A 179 12.36 -17.86 3.10
C ASN A 179 12.44 -16.87 4.26
N LYS A 180 11.69 -17.13 5.33
CA LYS A 180 11.58 -16.26 6.51
C LYS A 180 12.90 -16.00 7.24
N ASP A 181 13.91 -16.86 7.05
CA ASP A 181 15.25 -16.73 7.61
C ASP A 181 16.16 -15.80 6.78
N ASN A 182 15.73 -15.36 5.60
CA ASN A 182 16.44 -14.36 4.81
C ASN A 182 16.17 -12.94 5.33
N ASN A 183 17.04 -12.00 4.95
CA ASN A 183 16.89 -10.61 5.33
C ASN A 183 16.19 -9.81 4.23
N ASN A 184 15.07 -9.18 4.56
CA ASN A 184 14.44 -8.13 3.75
C ASN A 184 14.12 -6.92 4.65
N TYR A 185 14.00 -5.74 4.04
CA TYR A 185 13.58 -4.52 4.72
C TYR A 185 12.13 -4.60 5.21
N ALA A 186 11.73 -3.62 6.00
CA ALA A 186 10.34 -3.45 6.41
C ALA A 186 9.88 -1.98 6.33
N LEU A 187 8.60 -1.81 6.05
CA LEU A 187 7.90 -0.53 6.02
C LEU A 187 6.63 -0.69 6.87
N ALA A 188 6.44 0.15 7.88
CA ALA A 188 5.30 0.00 8.78
C ALA A 188 4.08 0.78 8.27
N VAL A 189 2.90 0.19 8.46
CA VAL A 189 1.61 0.83 8.23
C VAL A 189 0.77 0.81 9.50
N LEU A 190 -0.05 1.83 9.68
CA LEU A 190 -1.15 1.86 10.64
C LEU A 190 -2.45 1.64 9.87
N PRO A 191 -3.31 0.69 10.26
CA PRO A 191 -4.67 0.63 9.75
C PRO A 191 -5.40 1.94 10.04
N GLY A 192 -6.13 2.48 9.07
CA GLY A 192 -7.02 3.62 9.29
C GLY A 192 -8.17 3.21 10.23
N GLU A 193 -8.62 4.18 11.03
CA GLU A 193 -9.80 4.04 11.90
C GLU A 193 -11.10 4.35 11.14
#